data_AF-A0AAN8FHD2-F1
#
_entry.id   AF-A0AAN8FHD2-F1
#
_cell.length_a   1.000
_cell.length_b   1.000
_cell.length_c   1.000
_cell.angle_alpha   90.00
_cell.angle_beta   90.00
_cell.angle_gamma   90.00
#
_symmetry.space_group_name_H-M   'P 1'
#
loop_
_entity.id
_entity.type
_entity.pdbx_description
1 polymer ?
#
loop_
_entity_poly.entity_id
_entity_poly.type
_entity_poly.pdbx_seq_one_letter_code
_entity_poly.pdbx_strand_id
1 'polypeptide(L)'
;MMKIVEVLGMPPKELLDIGPKTQKYFGKTEDGVYYCKTTRDNFNKCYRGPGHRKLHDILGVTSGGPNGRRAGESGHSVEDYSKFKDLIKRMLTYDPKARISPYYAVRHPFLRPRTTSGGGQSTTADSPTHQSSRAGQDMWG
;
A
#
# COMPACT_ATOMS: atom_id res chain seq x y z
N MET A 1 -2.43 0.99 16.59
CA MET A 1 -2.56 2.12 15.64
C MET A 1 -1.22 2.58 15.03
N MET A 2 -0.10 1.87 15.27
CA MET A 2 1.22 2.23 14.72
C MET A 2 1.53 1.65 13.34
N LYS A 3 0.58 0.93 12.72
CA LYS A 3 0.79 0.26 11.42
C LYS A 3 1.16 1.19 10.28
N ILE A 4 0.64 2.42 10.30
CA ILE A 4 0.99 3.44 9.30
C ILE A 4 2.47 3.84 9.46
N VAL A 5 2.90 4.04 10.71
CA VAL A 5 4.28 4.43 11.04
C VAL A 5 5.28 3.32 10.69
N GLU A 6 4.91 2.03 10.84
CA GLU A 6 5.74 0.91 10.38
C GLU A 6 6.11 1.03 8.89
N VAL A 7 5.21 1.57 8.06
CA VAL A 7 5.38 1.64 6.61
C VAL A 7 5.94 2.98 6.13
N LEU A 8 5.37 4.08 6.62
CA LEU A 8 5.68 5.43 6.15
C LEU A 8 6.75 6.14 7.00
N GLY A 9 7.09 5.59 8.16
CA GLY A 9 7.99 6.25 9.12
C GLY A 9 7.26 7.25 10.01
N MET A 10 8.03 8.06 10.73
CA MET A 10 7.47 9.09 11.60
C MET A 10 6.83 10.20 10.77
N PRO A 11 5.63 10.71 11.15
CA PRO A 11 5.09 11.90 10.52
C PRO A 11 6.01 13.11 10.73
N PRO A 12 6.03 14.08 9.79
CA PRO A 12 6.77 15.33 9.95
C PRO A 12 6.42 16.06 11.26
N LYS A 13 7.43 16.67 11.89
CA LYS A 13 7.32 17.33 13.20
C LYS A 13 6.27 18.43 13.18
N GLU A 14 6.18 19.18 12.09
CA GLU A 14 5.26 20.31 11.92
C GLU A 14 3.80 19.86 12.02
N LEU A 15 3.48 18.67 11.48
CA LEU A 15 2.15 18.09 11.58
C LEU A 15 1.86 17.54 12.97
N LEU A 16 2.87 17.00 13.65
CA LEU A 16 2.75 16.50 15.01
C LEU A 16 2.57 17.65 16.02
N ASP A 17 3.26 18.77 15.83
CA ASP A 17 3.16 19.95 16.69
C ASP A 17 1.73 20.56 16.67
N ILE A 18 1.07 20.58 15.51
CA ILE A 18 -0.30 21.15 15.38
C ILE A 18 -1.43 20.14 15.65
N GLY A 19 -1.09 18.85 15.72
CA GLY A 19 -2.09 17.77 15.76
C GLY A 19 -2.83 17.71 17.10
N PRO A 20 -4.18 17.86 17.14
CA PRO A 20 -4.93 17.90 18.40
C PRO A 20 -4.92 16.56 19.16
N LYS A 21 -4.62 15.46 18.45
CA LYS A 21 -4.55 14.10 18.99
C LYS A 21 -3.12 13.54 19.02
N THR A 22 -2.10 14.36 18.78
CA THR A 22 -0.70 13.89 18.75
C THR A 22 -0.33 13.17 20.04
N GLN A 23 -0.69 13.75 21.19
CA GLN A 23 -0.37 13.20 22.51
C GLN A 23 -1.01 11.84 22.81
N LYS A 24 -2.04 11.44 22.05
CA LYS A 24 -2.64 10.10 22.19
C LYS A 24 -1.73 9.00 21.65
N TYR A 25 -0.91 9.31 20.64
CA TYR A 25 -0.13 8.33 19.90
C TYR A 25 1.37 8.54 20.04
N PHE A 26 1.81 9.78 20.21
CA PHE A 26 3.22 10.14 20.22
C PHE A 26 3.59 10.82 21.54
N GLY A 27 4.80 10.51 22.02
CA GLY A 27 5.49 11.27 23.03
C GLY A 27 6.49 12.22 22.37
N LYS A 28 6.92 13.24 23.11
CA LYS A 28 7.93 14.21 22.69
C LYS A 28 9.00 14.25 23.77
N THR A 29 10.26 14.10 23.40
CA THR A 29 11.39 14.27 24.31
C THR A 29 11.60 15.76 24.61
N GLU A 30 12.43 16.07 25.62
CA GLU A 30 12.82 17.44 25.94
C GLU A 30 13.52 18.13 24.75
N ASP A 31 14.30 17.37 23.98
CA ASP A 31 14.93 17.82 22.73
C ASP A 31 13.95 18.06 21.57
N GLY A 32 12.65 17.84 21.81
CA GLY A 32 11.59 18.05 20.82
C GLY A 32 11.45 16.94 19.78
N VAL A 33 12.10 15.78 19.99
CA VAL A 33 12.01 14.62 19.11
C VAL A 33 10.78 13.79 19.45
N TYR A 34 9.99 13.45 18.43
CA TYR A 34 8.78 12.64 18.60
C TYR A 34 9.08 11.14 18.53
N TYR A 35 8.41 10.36 19.36
CA TYR A 35 8.47 8.90 19.37
C TYR A 35 7.08 8.28 19.52
N CYS A 36 6.90 7.05 19.04
CA CYS A 36 5.65 6.31 19.20
C CYS A 36 5.46 5.87 20.65
N LYS A 37 4.30 6.18 21.25
CA LYS A 37 3.94 5.64 22.56
C LYS A 37 3.64 4.15 22.46
N THR A 38 4.08 3.40 23.46
CA THR A 38 3.66 2.02 23.71
C THR A 38 2.22 2.01 24.21
N THR A 39 1.30 1.41 23.45
CA THR A 39 -0.10 1.22 23.86
C THR A 39 -0.27 -0.11 24.61
N ARG A 40 -1.26 -0.23 25.51
CA ARG A 40 -1.56 -1.45 26.29
C ARG A 40 -1.67 -2.73 25.43
N ASP A 41 -2.16 -2.61 24.19
CA ASP A 41 -2.25 -3.72 23.23
C ASP A 41 -0.87 -4.26 22.75
N ASN A 42 0.23 -3.57 23.08
CA ASN A 42 1.58 -3.95 22.65
C ASN A 42 2.19 -5.10 23.46
N PHE A 43 1.57 -5.56 24.56
CA PHE A 43 2.10 -6.69 25.34
C PHE A 43 2.17 -7.99 24.52
N ASN A 44 1.27 -8.18 23.54
CA ASN A 44 1.25 -9.35 22.65
C ASN A 44 1.57 -9.01 21.17
N LYS A 45 1.79 -7.74 20.82
CA LYS A 45 2.02 -7.34 19.42
C LYS A 45 3.02 -6.18 19.36
N CYS A 46 4.29 -6.54 19.23
CA CYS A 46 5.34 -5.57 18.94
C CYS A 46 5.21 -5.11 17.49
N TYR A 47 4.85 -3.84 17.30
CA TYR A 47 4.98 -3.19 16.00
C TYR A 47 6.47 -3.12 15.62
N ARG A 48 6.76 -3.20 14.32
CA ARG A 48 8.09 -2.92 13.79
C ARG A 48 8.45 -1.45 14.01
N GLY A 49 9.74 -1.15 13.95
CA GLY A 49 10.23 0.24 14.02
C GLY A 49 9.63 1.12 12.91
N PRO A 50 9.60 2.45 13.10
CA PRO A 50 9.14 3.38 12.07
C PRO A 50 9.84 3.15 10.73
N GLY A 51 9.06 2.94 9.66
CA GLY A 51 9.57 2.72 8.31
C GLY A 51 10.31 1.40 8.08
N HIS A 52 10.29 0.45 9.02
CA HIS A 52 10.91 -0.88 8.83
C HIS A 52 10.11 -1.80 7.91
N ARG A 53 8.81 -1.56 7.74
CA ARG A 53 7.96 -2.35 6.83
C ARG A 53 7.89 -1.65 5.48
N LYS A 54 8.87 -1.88 4.61
CA LYS A 54 8.97 -1.15 3.34
C LYS A 54 7.78 -1.47 2.42
N LEU A 55 7.17 -0.43 1.85
CA LEU A 55 6.13 -0.58 0.82
C LEU A 55 6.64 -1.39 -0.38
N HIS A 56 7.94 -1.31 -0.69
CA HIS A 56 8.59 -2.11 -1.72
C HIS A 56 8.41 -3.61 -1.48
N ASP A 57 8.63 -4.07 -0.25
CA ASP A 57 8.52 -5.48 0.12
C ASP A 57 7.07 -5.92 0.22
N ILE A 58 6.18 -5.04 0.72
CA ILE A 58 4.73 -5.32 0.77
C ILE A 58 4.17 -5.58 -0.63
N LEU A 59 4.61 -4.79 -1.62
CA LEU A 59 4.18 -4.94 -3.01
C LEU A 59 4.91 -6.07 -3.73
N GLY A 60 6.07 -6.50 -3.24
CA GLY A 60 6.91 -7.50 -3.87
C GLY A 60 7.47 -7.05 -5.21
N VAL A 61 7.91 -5.78 -5.30
CA VAL A 61 8.32 -5.13 -6.56
C VAL A 61 9.38 -5.93 -7.33
N THR A 62 10.32 -6.55 -6.63
CA THR A 62 11.39 -7.39 -7.20
C THR A 62 11.20 -8.88 -6.94
N SER A 63 10.16 -9.27 -6.21
CA SER A 63 9.91 -10.67 -5.80
C SER A 63 8.77 -11.33 -6.56
N GLY A 64 8.33 -10.77 -7.69
CA GLY A 64 7.20 -11.29 -8.46
C GLY A 64 5.83 -10.95 -7.85
N GLY A 65 5.68 -9.76 -7.27
CA GLY A 65 4.43 -9.31 -6.69
C GLY A 65 4.14 -9.85 -5.29
N PRO A 66 2.92 -9.63 -4.76
CA PRO A 66 2.56 -10.03 -3.40
C PRO A 66 2.72 -11.53 -3.16
N ASN A 67 3.63 -11.89 -2.25
CA ASN A 67 4.04 -13.27 -1.96
C ASN A 67 4.58 -14.03 -3.19
N GLY A 68 5.09 -13.32 -4.20
CA GLY A 68 5.63 -13.92 -5.43
C GLY A 68 4.61 -14.55 -6.37
N ARG A 69 3.31 -14.37 -6.11
CA ARG A 69 2.24 -15.03 -6.86
C ARG A 69 2.04 -14.50 -8.28
N ARG A 70 2.75 -13.44 -8.67
CA ARG A 70 2.67 -12.80 -10.00
C ARG A 70 3.95 -13.01 -10.82
N ALA A 71 4.86 -13.88 -10.37
CA ALA A 71 6.09 -14.17 -11.08
C ALA A 71 5.79 -14.75 -12.48
N GLY A 72 6.34 -14.12 -13.53
CA GLY A 72 6.13 -14.54 -14.91
C GLY A 72 4.79 -14.11 -15.52
N GLU A 73 3.89 -13.47 -14.76
CA GLU A 73 2.65 -12.92 -15.31
C GLU A 73 2.93 -11.65 -16.12
N SER A 74 2.27 -11.51 -17.27
CA SER A 74 2.32 -10.27 -18.05
C SER A 74 1.69 -9.11 -17.25
N GLY A 75 2.17 -7.88 -17.48
CA GLY A 75 1.69 -6.69 -16.76
C GLY A 75 2.16 -6.57 -15.30
N HIS A 76 3.00 -7.49 -14.81
CA HIS A 76 3.54 -7.49 -13.45
C HIS A 76 5.07 -7.32 -13.42
N SER A 77 5.60 -6.50 -14.34
CA SER A 77 7.03 -6.22 -14.38
C SER A 77 7.49 -5.39 -13.18
N VAL A 78 8.80 -5.42 -12.89
CA VAL A 78 9.43 -4.57 -11.87
C VAL A 78 9.16 -3.08 -12.14
N GLU A 79 9.08 -2.69 -13.41
CA GLU A 79 8.78 -1.33 -13.84
C GLU A 79 7.33 -0.94 -13.52
N ASP A 80 6.37 -1.81 -13.83
CA ASP A 80 4.95 -1.62 -13.54
C ASP A 80 4.73 -1.45 -12.03
N TYR A 81 5.36 -2.31 -11.23
CA TYR A 81 5.35 -2.18 -9.76
C TYR A 81 6.05 -0.92 -9.25
N SER A 82 7.10 -0.45 -9.93
CA SER A 82 7.79 0.78 -9.54
C SER A 82 6.93 2.01 -9.78
N LYS A 83 6.22 2.07 -10.92
CA LYS A 83 5.22 3.12 -11.21
C LYS A 83 4.07 3.05 -10.20
N PHE A 84 3.57 1.85 -9.89
CA PHE A 84 2.50 1.68 -8.90
C PHE A 84 2.93 2.16 -7.51
N LYS A 85 4.09 1.70 -7.05
CA LYS A 85 4.69 2.10 -5.77
C LYS A 85 4.82 3.61 -5.66
N ASP A 86 5.27 4.29 -6.73
CA ASP A 86 5.40 5.75 -6.74
C ASP A 86 4.05 6.45 -6.56
N LEU A 87 3.03 6.03 -7.31
CA LEU A 87 1.68 6.59 -7.18
C LEU A 87 1.14 6.44 -5.77
N ILE A 88 1.25 5.24 -5.19
CA ILE A 88 0.77 4.96 -3.84
C ILE A 88 1.54 5.79 -2.80
N LYS A 89 2.86 5.94 -2.93
CA LYS A 89 3.65 6.81 -2.05
C LYS A 89 3.14 8.25 -2.07
N ARG A 90 2.85 8.80 -3.25
CA ARG A 90 2.33 10.17 -3.38
C ARG A 90 0.91 10.33 -2.85
N MET A 91 0.09 9.28 -2.93
CA MET A 91 -1.26 9.24 -2.32
C MET A 91 -1.20 9.15 -0.79
N LEU A 92 -0.17 8.51 -0.25
CA LEU A 92 0.01 8.31 1.20
C LEU A 92 0.88 9.39 1.86
N THR A 93 1.26 10.46 1.15
CA THR A 93 2.01 11.59 1.73
C THR A 93 1.29 12.13 2.96
N TYR A 94 2.03 12.28 4.06
CA TYR A 94 1.51 12.76 5.34
C TYR A 94 0.91 14.16 5.23
N ASP A 95 1.67 15.09 4.66
CA ASP A 95 1.20 16.45 4.44
C ASP A 95 0.07 16.46 3.40
N PRO A 96 -1.16 16.86 3.79
CA PRO A 96 -2.27 16.94 2.86
C PRO A 96 -2.04 17.93 1.72
N LYS A 97 -1.21 18.97 1.92
CA LYS A 97 -0.90 19.96 0.88
C LYS A 97 0.04 19.40 -0.18
N ALA A 98 0.96 18.52 0.21
CA ALA A 98 1.91 17.86 -0.69
C ALA A 98 1.38 16.54 -1.27
N ARG A 99 0.26 16.02 -0.78
CA ARG A 99 -0.38 14.80 -1.27
C ARG A 99 -0.87 15.01 -2.71
N ILE A 100 -0.68 14.01 -3.55
CA ILE A 100 -1.11 14.08 -4.96
C ILE A 100 -2.61 14.35 -5.06
N SER A 101 -2.99 15.37 -5.85
CA SER A 101 -4.39 15.66 -6.12
C SER A 101 -4.95 14.72 -7.19
N PRO A 102 -6.28 14.55 -7.28
CA PRO A 102 -6.90 13.74 -8.34
C PRO A 102 -6.46 14.15 -9.75
N TYR A 103 -6.34 15.46 -10.00
CA TYR A 103 -5.88 16.02 -11.27
C TYR A 103 -4.48 15.51 -11.68
N TYR A 104 -3.55 15.41 -10.74
CA TYR A 104 -2.21 14.88 -11.02
C TYR A 104 -2.17 13.34 -11.01
N ALA A 105 -2.99 12.70 -10.17
CA ALA A 105 -3.04 11.24 -10.06
C ALA A 105 -3.47 10.57 -11.36
N VAL A 106 -4.52 11.06 -12.03
CA VAL A 106 -4.99 10.49 -13.31
C VAL A 106 -3.97 10.60 -14.44
N ARG A 107 -3.02 11.53 -14.33
CA ARG A 107 -1.95 11.73 -15.32
C ARG A 107 -0.66 10.99 -14.97
N HIS A 108 -0.63 10.28 -13.85
CA HIS A 108 0.54 9.55 -13.38
C HIS A 108 0.92 8.44 -14.38
N PRO A 109 2.22 8.18 -14.64
CA PRO A 109 2.66 7.16 -15.61
C PRO A 109 2.08 5.76 -15.40
N PHE A 110 1.70 5.42 -14.16
CA PHE A 110 1.04 4.15 -13.85
C PHE A 110 -0.33 3.99 -14.52
N LEU A 111 -1.10 5.08 -14.66
CA LEU A 111 -2.44 5.05 -15.25
C LEU A 111 -2.45 5.44 -16.74
N ARG A 112 -1.29 5.86 -17.28
CA ARG A 112 -1.20 6.17 -18.70
C ARG A 112 -1.33 4.89 -19.51
N PRO A 113 -2.06 4.91 -20.63
CA PRO A 113 -2.06 3.81 -21.58
C PRO A 113 -0.60 3.49 -21.94
N ARG A 114 -0.22 2.21 -21.84
CA ARG A 114 1.04 1.75 -22.41
C ARG A 114 0.99 2.15 -23.88
N THR A 115 1.95 2.94 -24.34
CA THR A 115 2.08 3.23 -25.77
C THR A 115 2.38 1.91 -26.45
N THR A 116 1.33 1.20 -26.86
CA THR A 116 1.40 0.06 -27.76
C THR A 116 1.87 0.59 -29.10
N SER A 117 3.19 0.61 -29.29
CA SER A 117 3.74 0.43 -30.63
C SER A 117 3.33 -0.97 -31.09
N GLY A 118 2.13 -1.07 -31.68
CA GLY A 118 1.57 -2.28 -32.27
C GLY A 118 0.33 -2.82 -31.57
N GLY A 119 -0.83 -2.65 -32.21
CA GLY A 119 -2.00 -3.55 -32.18
C GLY A 119 -2.73 -3.74 -30.84
N GLY A 120 -4.00 -3.37 -30.80
CA GLY A 120 -4.81 -3.40 -29.58
C GLY A 120 -4.97 -4.78 -28.95
N GLN A 121 -5.04 -4.78 -27.62
CA GLN A 121 -5.96 -5.61 -26.83
C GLN A 121 -5.95 -5.12 -25.38
N SER A 122 -7.04 -4.46 -24.99
CA SER A 122 -7.43 -4.37 -23.58
C SER A 122 -7.85 -5.77 -23.16
N THR A 123 -6.96 -6.54 -22.54
CA THR A 123 -7.38 -7.77 -21.86
C THR A 123 -7.96 -7.38 -20.50
N THR A 124 -9.28 -7.32 -20.43
CA THR A 124 -10.00 -7.48 -19.15
C THR A 124 -9.55 -8.79 -18.53
N ALA A 125 -8.70 -8.71 -17.51
CA ALA A 125 -8.34 -9.85 -16.69
C ALA A 125 -9.56 -10.24 -15.85
N ASP A 126 -10.42 -11.08 -16.44
CA ASP A 126 -11.49 -11.74 -15.72
C ASP A 126 -10.86 -12.69 -14.70
N SER A 127 -11.19 -12.49 -13.43
CA SER A 127 -10.73 -13.38 -12.36
C SER A 127 -11.56 -14.66 -12.46
N PRO A 128 -10.96 -15.85 -12.56
CA PRO A 128 -11.75 -17.09 -12.56
C PRO A 128 -12.31 -17.28 -11.14
N THR A 129 -13.55 -16.87 -10.97
CA THR A 129 -14.34 -17.17 -9.79
C THR A 129 -14.70 -18.65 -9.91
N HIS A 130 -14.12 -19.49 -9.07
CA HIS A 130 -14.44 -20.92 -8.98
C HIS A 130 -15.95 -21.07 -8.74
N GLN A 131 -16.72 -21.35 -9.79
CA GLN A 131 -18.08 -21.83 -9.65
C GLN A 131 -18.00 -23.27 -9.14
N SER A 132 -18.32 -23.45 -7.86
CA SER A 132 -18.62 -24.76 -7.31
C SER A 132 -19.90 -25.26 -7.98
N SER A 133 -19.74 -26.23 -8.89
CA SER A 133 -20.85 -26.96 -9.50
C SER A 133 -21.60 -27.72 -8.40
N ARG A 134 -22.78 -27.22 -8.05
CA ARG A 134 -23.73 -27.89 -7.16
C ARG A 134 -24.34 -29.04 -7.95
N ALA A 135 -23.80 -30.25 -7.78
CA ALA A 135 -24.35 -31.46 -8.36
C ALA A 135 -25.72 -31.75 -7.72
N GLY A 136 -26.75 -31.81 -8.55
CA GLY A 136 -28.08 -32.26 -8.15
C GLY A 136 -28.04 -33.74 -7.76
N GLN A 137 -28.71 -34.05 -6.65
CA GLN A 137 -29.18 -35.39 -6.34
C GLN A 137 -30.67 -35.28 -6.06
N ASP A 138 -31.45 -35.44 -7.12
CA ASP A 138 -32.81 -35.95 -7.06
C ASP A 138 -32.71 -37.46 -7.31
N MET A 139 -33.03 -38.28 -6.31
CA MET A 139 -33.35 -39.69 -6.55
C MET A 139 -34.40 -40.12 -5.53
N TRP A 140 -35.62 -40.35 -6.02
CA TRP A 140 -36.71 -41.02 -5.33
C TRP A 140 -36.40 -42.51 -5.19
N GLY A 141 -36.69 -43.07 -4.00
CA GLY A 141 -36.61 -44.49 -3.67
C GLY A 141 -36.92 -44.68 -2.19
#